data_AF-A0A6C0JTY1-F1
#
_entry.id   AF-A0A6C0JTY1-F1
#
_cell.length_a   1.000
_cell.length_b   1.000
_cell.length_c   1.000
_cell.angle_alpha   90.00
_cell.angle_beta   90.00
_cell.angle_gamma   90.00
#
_symmetry.space_group_name_H-M   'P 1'
#
loop_
_entity.id
_entity.type
_entity.pdbx_description
1 polymer ?
#
loop_
_entity_poly.entity_id
_entity_poly.type
_entity_poly.pdbx_seq_one_letter_code
_entity_poly.pdbx_strand_id
1 'polypeptide(L)'
;MDSLEYLDIFNSRCPLSKIESYISYCTAFEIDKLRSDNFDAIYQDSFSSHRDYRELLDRWIKIKPFVQRGLDNYEQKTTYMYTLPKGKKKTCEQPETAALREFVEETRIPISKIKKAYYPTYTVTFKGTDDKIYRSIYYVYYCEQFISIEPTWRDNYFQGRNYSISEEMEYLLWIPIDQIDQYLPQDLVNVLRVV
;
A
#
# COMPACT_ATOMS: atom_id res chain seq x y z
N MET A 1 6.72 6.41 -5.46
CA MET A 1 6.05 5.27 -6.11
C MET A 1 4.74 5.04 -5.38
N ASP A 2 3.68 4.69 -6.11
CA ASP A 2 2.32 4.57 -5.59
C ASP A 2 2.04 3.19 -4.98
N SER A 3 1.16 3.16 -3.97
CA SER A 3 0.76 1.96 -3.27
C SER A 3 0.08 0.94 -4.18
N LEU A 4 0.17 -0.33 -3.81
CA LEU A 4 -0.48 -1.41 -4.55
C LEU A 4 -2.01 -1.24 -4.60
N GLU A 5 -2.65 -0.79 -3.51
CA GLU A 5 -4.09 -0.55 -3.49
C GLU A 5 -4.48 0.56 -4.45
N TYR A 6 -3.73 1.66 -4.46
CA TYR A 6 -3.94 2.74 -5.42
C TYR A 6 -3.82 2.23 -6.86
N LEU A 7 -2.75 1.49 -7.18
CA LEU A 7 -2.57 0.95 -8.53
C LEU A 7 -3.63 -0.10 -8.89
N ASP A 8 -4.09 -0.90 -7.92
CA ASP A 8 -5.13 -1.90 -8.13
C ASP A 8 -6.51 -1.30 -8.35
N ILE A 9 -6.81 -0.09 -7.87
CA ILE A 9 -8.06 0.62 -8.22
C ILE A 9 -8.22 0.73 -9.75
N PHE A 10 -7.13 1.08 -10.45
CA PHE A 10 -7.05 1.21 -11.91
C PHE A 10 -6.82 -0.12 -12.64
N ASN A 11 -6.59 -1.22 -11.91
CA ASN A 11 -6.48 -2.53 -12.50
C ASN A 11 -7.88 -2.98 -12.95
N SER A 12 -8.04 -3.31 -14.23
CA SER A 12 -9.29 -3.82 -14.80
C SER A 12 -9.78 -5.09 -14.07
N ARG A 13 -8.86 -5.79 -13.37
CA ARG A 13 -9.09 -6.98 -12.55
C ARG A 13 -9.56 -6.70 -11.12
N CYS A 14 -9.63 -5.44 -10.67
CA CYS A 14 -10.15 -5.12 -9.34
C CYS A 14 -11.70 -5.06 -9.33
N PRO A 15 -12.38 -5.75 -8.40
CA PRO A 15 -13.83 -5.62 -8.21
C PRO A 15 -14.24 -4.20 -7.84
N LEU A 16 -15.34 -3.72 -8.43
CA LEU A 16 -15.87 -2.39 -8.14
C LEU A 16 -16.25 -2.25 -6.65
N SER A 17 -16.72 -3.33 -6.03
CA SER A 17 -17.08 -3.38 -4.61
C SER A 17 -15.89 -3.23 -3.66
N LYS A 18 -14.65 -3.38 -4.14
CA LYS A 18 -13.43 -3.23 -3.34
C LYS A 18 -12.80 -1.85 -3.42
N ILE A 19 -13.21 -1.02 -4.38
CA ILE A 19 -12.59 0.29 -4.64
C ILE A 19 -12.67 1.19 -3.41
N GLU A 20 -13.84 1.26 -2.78
CA GLU A 20 -14.03 2.07 -1.57
C GLU A 20 -13.14 1.60 -0.40
N SER A 21 -12.93 0.28 -0.27
CA SER A 21 -11.97 -0.26 0.69
C SER A 21 -10.53 0.09 0.31
N TYR A 22 -10.15 0.00 -0.97
CA TYR A 22 -8.81 0.36 -1.44
C TYR A 22 -8.47 1.83 -1.23
N ILE A 23 -9.46 2.71 -1.38
CA ILE A 23 -9.30 4.13 -1.05
C ILE A 23 -8.99 4.32 0.43
N SER A 24 -9.56 3.52 1.34
CA SER A 24 -9.20 3.60 2.76
C SER A 24 -7.78 3.13 3.09
N TYR A 25 -7.09 2.49 2.13
CA TYR A 25 -5.68 2.09 2.25
C TYR A 25 -4.73 3.03 1.49
N CYS A 26 -5.25 3.97 0.69
CA CYS A 26 -4.44 4.93 -0.05
C CYS A 26 -3.78 5.95 0.88
N THR A 27 -2.60 6.42 0.50
CA THR A 27 -1.92 7.53 1.18
C THR A 27 -2.65 8.85 0.93
N ALA A 28 -2.46 9.85 1.80
CA ALA A 28 -3.05 11.18 1.61
C ALA A 28 -2.70 11.79 0.23
N PHE A 29 -1.47 11.56 -0.23
CA PHE A 29 -1.03 12.00 -1.56
C PHE A 29 -1.80 11.31 -2.70
N GLU A 30 -2.01 10.00 -2.61
CA GLU A 30 -2.81 9.24 -3.57
C GLU A 30 -4.28 9.68 -3.57
N ILE A 31 -4.82 10.00 -2.39
CA ILE A 31 -6.16 10.56 -2.24
C ILE A 31 -6.25 11.92 -2.95
N ASP A 32 -5.26 12.79 -2.79
CA ASP A 32 -5.24 14.10 -3.46
C ASP A 32 -5.12 13.97 -4.98
N LYS A 33 -4.38 12.96 -5.49
CA LYS A 33 -4.40 12.62 -6.92
C LYS A 33 -5.80 12.23 -7.39
N LEU A 34 -6.45 11.31 -6.68
CA LEU A 34 -7.81 10.86 -7.02
C LEU A 34 -8.82 12.02 -7.00
N ARG A 35 -8.65 12.99 -6.08
CA ARG A 35 -9.47 14.21 -5.99
C ARG A 35 -9.25 15.19 -7.13
N SER A 36 -8.02 15.26 -7.67
CA SER A 36 -7.71 16.19 -8.77
C SER A 36 -8.57 15.94 -10.01
N ASP A 37 -9.12 14.72 -10.13
CA ASP A 37 -9.99 14.26 -11.22
C ASP A 37 -9.38 14.44 -12.63
N ASN A 38 -8.07 14.63 -12.68
CA ASN A 38 -7.30 14.79 -13.91
C ASN A 38 -6.62 13.45 -14.24
N PHE A 39 -7.30 12.62 -15.04
CA PHE A 39 -6.78 11.32 -15.41
C PHE A 39 -5.45 11.41 -16.17
N ASP A 40 -5.23 12.44 -16.99
CA ASP A 40 -3.97 12.60 -17.70
C ASP A 40 -2.80 12.80 -16.73
N ALA A 41 -2.99 13.64 -15.71
CA ALA A 41 -1.99 13.84 -14.67
C ALA A 41 -1.73 12.55 -13.88
N ILE A 42 -2.79 11.83 -13.50
CA ILE A 42 -2.69 10.51 -12.84
C ILE A 42 -1.92 9.53 -13.73
N TYR A 43 -2.24 9.47 -15.02
CA TYR A 43 -1.62 8.54 -15.95
C TYR A 43 -0.12 8.77 -16.07
N GLN A 44 0.28 10.03 -16.29
CA GLN A 44 1.68 10.41 -16.47
C GLN A 44 2.52 10.20 -15.22
N ASP A 45 1.95 10.40 -14.04
CA ASP A 45 2.68 10.26 -12.78
C ASP A 45 2.75 8.80 -12.28
N SER A 46 1.67 8.03 -12.45
CA SER A 46 1.52 6.71 -11.80
C SER A 46 1.81 5.52 -12.71
N PHE A 47 1.84 5.70 -14.04
CA PHE A 47 1.94 4.59 -14.98
C PHE A 47 3.08 4.78 -15.98
N SER A 48 3.74 3.69 -16.35
CA SER A 48 4.73 3.74 -17.42
C SER A 48 4.07 3.93 -18.77
N SER A 49 4.78 4.54 -19.71
CA SER A 49 4.32 4.77 -21.09
C SER A 49 3.95 3.49 -21.86
N HIS A 50 4.31 2.32 -21.35
CA HIS A 50 3.97 1.02 -21.92
C HIS A 50 2.61 0.47 -21.47
N ARG A 51 1.95 1.09 -20.48
CA ARG A 51 0.59 0.73 -20.09
C ARG A 51 -0.40 1.24 -21.13
N ASP A 52 -1.52 0.54 -21.32
CA ASP A 52 -2.53 0.97 -22.26
C ASP A 52 -3.35 2.13 -21.65
N TYR A 53 -3.12 3.34 -22.16
CA TYR A 53 -3.83 4.55 -21.75
C TYR A 53 -5.35 4.41 -21.92
N ARG A 54 -5.82 3.82 -23.02
CA ARG A 54 -7.26 3.69 -23.29
C ARG A 54 -7.91 2.72 -22.33
N GLU A 55 -7.26 1.58 -22.06
CA GLU A 55 -7.76 0.62 -21.06
C GLU A 55 -7.90 1.28 -19.67
N LEU A 56 -6.89 2.04 -19.26
CA LEU A 56 -6.89 2.71 -17.95
C LEU A 56 -7.90 3.87 -17.90
N LEU A 57 -8.11 4.61 -18.99
CA LEU A 57 -9.11 5.67 -19.09
C LEU A 57 -10.54 5.09 -19.01
N ASP A 58 -10.82 4.05 -19.78
CA ASP A 58 -12.13 3.36 -19.75
C ASP A 58 -12.41 2.81 -18.35
N ARG A 59 -11.38 2.26 -17.70
CA ARG A 59 -11.46 1.85 -16.31
C ARG A 59 -11.76 3.03 -15.40
N TRP A 60 -11.02 4.14 -15.50
CA TRP A 60 -11.21 5.35 -14.69
C TRP A 60 -12.65 5.86 -14.74
N ILE A 61 -13.21 6.01 -15.95
CA ILE A 61 -14.59 6.44 -16.16
C ILE A 61 -15.58 5.53 -15.41
N LYS A 62 -15.37 4.22 -15.48
CA LYS A 62 -16.22 3.22 -14.82
C LYS A 62 -16.13 3.27 -13.29
N ILE A 63 -14.94 3.51 -12.75
CA ILE A 63 -14.71 3.49 -11.30
C ILE A 63 -14.98 4.81 -10.62
N LYS A 64 -14.98 5.92 -11.35
CA LYS A 64 -15.11 7.28 -10.81
C LYS A 64 -16.27 7.45 -9.82
N PRO A 65 -17.48 6.90 -10.02
CA PRO A 65 -18.55 6.99 -9.02
C PRO A 65 -18.24 6.26 -7.70
N PHE A 66 -17.49 5.15 -7.76
CA PHE A 66 -17.03 4.40 -6.59
C PHE A 66 -15.89 5.13 -5.90
N VAL A 67 -15.01 5.75 -6.70
CA VAL A 67 -13.93 6.59 -6.17
C VAL A 67 -14.50 7.76 -5.39
N GLN A 68 -15.47 8.50 -5.96
CA GLN A 68 -16.10 9.63 -5.26
C GLN A 68 -16.72 9.21 -3.93
N ARG A 69 -17.50 8.12 -3.90
CA ARG A 69 -18.07 7.61 -2.63
C ARG A 69 -17.00 7.20 -1.63
N GLY A 70 -15.92 6.59 -2.10
CA GLY A 70 -14.78 6.24 -1.26
C GLY A 70 -14.11 7.47 -0.66
N LEU A 71 -13.94 8.55 -1.44
CA LEU A 71 -13.39 9.82 -0.99
C LEU A 71 -14.30 10.52 0.03
N ASP A 72 -15.60 10.54 -0.22
CA ASP A 72 -16.58 11.11 0.73
C ASP A 72 -16.55 10.38 2.08
N ASN A 73 -16.39 9.04 2.05
CA ASN A 73 -16.23 8.21 3.24
C ASN A 73 -14.84 8.34 3.88
N TYR A 74 -13.80 8.63 3.09
CA TYR A 74 -12.45 8.85 3.58
C TYR A 74 -12.40 10.10 4.48
N GLU A 75 -13.07 11.18 4.09
CA GLU A 75 -13.17 12.40 4.89
C GLU A 75 -13.82 12.15 6.26
N GLN A 76 -14.77 11.22 6.33
CA GLN A 76 -15.42 10.80 7.58
C GLN A 76 -14.58 9.83 8.42
N LYS A 77 -13.58 9.17 7.81
CA LYS A 77 -12.72 8.11 8.42
C LYS A 77 -11.27 8.52 8.61
N THR A 78 -10.93 9.81 8.56
CA THR A 78 -9.57 10.36 8.70
C THR A 78 -8.91 10.02 10.04
N THR A 79 -8.55 8.76 10.24
CA THR A 79 -7.82 8.28 11.41
C THR A 79 -6.67 7.36 10.98
N TYR A 80 -6.84 6.58 9.91
CA TYR A 80 -5.82 5.60 9.49
C TYR A 80 -4.97 6.10 8.33
N MET A 81 -3.77 6.60 8.64
CA MET A 81 -2.80 7.09 7.65
C MET A 81 -1.69 6.07 7.30
N TYR A 82 -1.71 4.89 7.91
CA TYR A 82 -0.58 3.95 7.85
C TYR A 82 -0.99 2.58 7.31
N THR A 83 -0.01 1.88 6.75
CA THR A 83 -0.13 0.50 6.27
C THR A 83 1.10 -0.30 6.70
N LEU A 84 1.07 -1.62 6.46
CA LEU A 84 2.21 -2.50 6.68
C LEU A 84 3.06 -2.61 5.40
N PRO A 85 4.38 -2.75 5.51
CA PRO A 85 5.25 -2.97 4.34
C PRO A 85 4.81 -4.19 3.55
N LYS A 86 4.68 -4.06 2.22
CA LYS A 86 4.16 -5.12 1.35
C LYS A 86 4.45 -4.83 -0.11
N GLY A 87 4.76 -5.89 -0.85
CA GLY A 87 4.92 -5.78 -2.29
C GLY A 87 4.65 -7.08 -3.04
N LYS A 88 4.91 -7.03 -4.35
CA LYS A 88 4.54 -8.11 -5.27
C LYS A 88 5.67 -9.12 -5.38
N LYS A 89 5.34 -10.38 -5.10
CA LYS A 89 6.24 -11.51 -5.32
C LYS A 89 6.68 -11.60 -6.79
N LYS A 90 7.99 -11.71 -7.02
CA LYS A 90 8.57 -11.97 -8.34
C LYS A 90 8.31 -13.42 -8.79
N THR A 91 8.45 -13.68 -10.08
CA THR A 91 8.35 -15.04 -10.64
C THR A 91 9.43 -15.93 -9.98
N CYS A 92 9.05 -17.14 -9.58
CA CYS A 92 9.91 -18.10 -8.85
C CYS A 92 10.43 -17.67 -7.46
N GLU A 93 10.14 -16.46 -6.99
CA GLU A 93 10.48 -16.02 -5.62
C GLU A 93 9.57 -16.71 -4.60
N GLN A 94 10.12 -17.09 -3.44
CA GLN A 94 9.31 -17.62 -2.33
C GLN A 94 8.56 -16.49 -1.63
N PRO A 95 7.31 -16.69 -1.16
CA PRO A 95 6.53 -15.59 -0.59
C PRO A 95 7.19 -14.89 0.61
N GLU A 96 7.85 -15.62 1.51
CA GLU A 96 8.58 -15.03 2.64
C GLU A 96 9.81 -14.24 2.18
N THR A 97 10.53 -14.73 1.16
CA THR A 97 11.66 -14.01 0.56
C THR A 97 11.21 -12.69 -0.06
N ALA A 98 10.05 -12.69 -0.74
CA ALA A 98 9.45 -11.46 -1.25
C ALA A 98 9.10 -10.49 -0.11
N ALA A 99 8.42 -10.96 0.94
CA ALA A 99 8.07 -10.12 2.08
C ALA A 99 9.31 -9.46 2.73
N LEU A 100 10.40 -10.22 2.91
CA LEU A 100 11.66 -9.69 3.42
C LEU A 100 12.32 -8.68 2.47
N ARG A 101 12.31 -8.95 1.16
CA ARG A 101 12.85 -8.03 0.16
C ARG A 101 12.09 -6.70 0.17
N GLU A 102 10.76 -6.76 0.04
CA GLU A 102 9.89 -5.57 0.02
C GLU A 102 10.04 -4.78 1.33
N PHE A 103 10.07 -5.47 2.48
CA PHE A 103 10.34 -4.83 3.77
C PHE A 103 11.65 -4.04 3.78
N VAL A 104 12.75 -4.63 3.27
CA VAL A 104 14.06 -3.93 3.23
C VAL A 104 14.03 -2.78 2.23
N GLU A 105 13.43 -2.97 1.04
CA GLU A 105 13.31 -1.96 0.00
C GLU A 105 12.51 -0.74 0.50
N GLU A 106 11.41 -0.97 1.21
CA GLU A 106 10.53 0.07 1.73
C GLU A 106 11.04 0.74 3.02
N THR A 107 11.55 -0.04 3.98
CA THR A 107 11.89 0.47 5.32
C THR A 107 13.37 0.78 5.52
N ARG A 108 14.24 0.27 4.63
CA ARG A 108 15.71 0.27 4.77
C ARG A 108 16.24 -0.44 6.03
N ILE A 109 15.39 -1.14 6.79
CA ILE A 109 15.83 -1.92 7.96
C ILE A 109 16.55 -3.18 7.46
N PRO A 110 17.84 -3.41 7.80
CA PRO A 110 18.56 -4.58 7.32
C PRO A 110 18.00 -5.89 7.90
N ILE A 111 17.97 -6.95 7.08
CA ILE A 111 17.54 -8.30 7.52
C ILE A 111 18.35 -8.78 8.73
N SER A 112 19.63 -8.41 8.83
CA SER A 112 20.50 -8.78 9.96
C SER A 112 20.06 -8.20 11.32
N LYS A 113 19.13 -7.23 11.32
CA LYS A 113 18.60 -6.60 12.53
C LYS A 113 17.26 -7.18 12.99
N ILE A 114 16.66 -8.07 12.20
CA ILE A 114 15.36 -8.67 12.50
C ILE A 114 15.50 -10.19 12.63
N LYS A 115 14.63 -10.78 13.44
CA LYS A 115 14.54 -12.23 13.67
C LYS A 115 13.11 -12.68 13.40
N LYS A 116 12.97 -13.83 12.76
CA LYS A 116 11.66 -14.42 12.48
C LYS A 116 10.99 -14.78 13.80
N ALA A 117 9.77 -14.30 13.99
CA ALA A 117 8.93 -14.73 15.10
C ALA A 117 8.20 -16.03 14.71
N TYR A 118 8.04 -16.96 15.65
CA TYR A 118 7.38 -18.24 15.41
C TYR A 118 5.86 -18.13 15.57
N TYR A 119 5.23 -17.31 14.73
CA TYR A 119 3.77 -17.17 14.67
C TYR A 119 3.20 -17.71 13.35
N PRO A 120 1.92 -18.13 13.32
CA PRO A 120 1.24 -18.47 12.09
C PRO A 120 1.25 -17.30 11.10
N THR A 121 1.38 -17.59 9.81
CA THR A 121 1.23 -16.56 8.76
C THR A 121 -0.24 -16.15 8.66
N TYR A 122 -0.51 -14.85 8.62
CA TYR A 122 -1.85 -14.37 8.31
C TYR A 122 -2.03 -14.23 6.80
N THR A 123 -3.24 -14.49 6.30
CA THR A 123 -3.53 -14.44 4.88
C THR A 123 -4.81 -13.70 4.61
N VAL A 124 -4.71 -12.64 3.81
CA VAL A 124 -5.87 -11.95 3.24
C VAL A 124 -6.04 -12.42 1.80
N THR A 125 -7.24 -12.88 1.47
CA THR A 125 -7.57 -13.36 0.12
C THR A 125 -8.65 -12.47 -0.49
N PHE A 126 -8.50 -12.11 -1.75
CA PHE A 126 -9.57 -11.46 -2.51
C PHE A 126 -9.72 -12.08 -3.90
N LYS A 127 -10.95 -12.13 -4.41
CA LYS A 127 -11.24 -12.57 -5.77
C LYS A 127 -11.27 -11.33 -6.67
N GLY A 128 -10.45 -11.32 -7.73
CA GLY A 128 -10.48 -10.31 -8.77
C GLY A 128 -11.73 -10.43 -9.66
N THR A 129 -11.99 -9.43 -10.49
CA THR A 129 -13.03 -9.46 -11.54
C THR A 129 -12.69 -10.41 -12.68
N ASP A 130 -11.44 -10.87 -12.78
CA ASP A 130 -11.01 -11.92 -13.70
C ASP A 130 -11.18 -13.34 -13.12
N ASP A 131 -11.97 -13.46 -12.04
CA ASP A 131 -12.18 -14.67 -11.26
C ASP A 131 -10.90 -15.28 -10.64
N LYS A 132 -9.75 -14.60 -10.75
CA LYS A 132 -8.51 -15.05 -10.12
C LYS A 132 -8.51 -14.69 -8.64
N ILE A 133 -7.82 -15.52 -7.87
CA ILE A 133 -7.65 -15.34 -6.43
C ILE A 133 -6.30 -14.69 -6.19
N TYR A 134 -6.34 -13.52 -5.56
CA TYR A 134 -5.18 -12.78 -5.08
C TYR A 134 -5.03 -13.00 -3.59
N ARG A 135 -3.77 -13.05 -3.14
CA ARG A 135 -3.42 -13.39 -1.77
C ARG A 135 -2.30 -12.48 -1.26
N SER A 136 -2.55 -11.80 -0.14
CA SER A 136 -1.52 -11.15 0.67
C SER A 136 -1.18 -12.05 1.86
N ILE A 137 0.10 -12.36 2.04
CA ILE A 137 0.59 -13.21 3.14
C ILE A 137 1.48 -12.36 4.03
N TYR A 138 1.13 -12.29 5.30
CA TYR A 138 1.86 -11.49 6.30
C TYR A 138 2.70 -12.41 7.19
N TYR A 139 3.91 -11.93 7.49
CA TYR A 139 4.91 -12.61 8.31
C TYR A 139 5.30 -11.70 9.47
N VAL A 140 5.57 -12.30 10.63
CA VAL A 140 5.92 -11.56 11.84
C VAL A 140 7.40 -11.70 12.13
N TYR A 141 8.05 -10.56 12.34
CA TYR A 141 9.45 -10.46 12.75
C TYR A 141 9.55 -9.57 13.98
N TYR A 142 10.62 -9.76 14.75
CA TYR A 142 10.96 -8.89 15.88
C TYR A 142 12.41 -8.43 15.78
N CYS A 143 12.71 -7.29 16.38
CA CYS A 143 14.07 -6.81 16.61
C CYS A 143 14.31 -6.72 18.12
N GLU A 144 15.52 -7.07 18.56
CA GLU A 144 15.88 -7.02 19.99
C GLU A 144 16.19 -5.59 20.46
N GLN A 145 16.43 -4.69 19.52
CA GLN A 145 16.77 -3.29 19.76
C GLN A 145 15.89 -2.42 18.89
N PHE A 146 15.55 -1.25 19.40
CA PHE A 146 14.90 -0.21 18.62
C PHE A 146 15.78 0.21 17.43
N ILE A 147 15.18 0.40 16.27
CA ILE A 147 15.87 0.78 15.04
C ILE A 147 15.31 2.12 14.57
N SER A 148 16.12 3.18 14.64
CA SER A 148 15.79 4.47 14.02
C SER A 148 16.25 4.46 12.57
N ILE A 149 15.38 4.86 11.65
CA ILE A 149 15.72 5.12 10.25
C ILE A 149 15.35 6.57 9.96
N GLU A 150 16.34 7.39 9.66
CA GLU A 150 16.13 8.80 9.34
C GLU A 150 15.69 8.95 7.88
N PRO A 151 14.63 9.72 7.58
CA PRO A 151 14.29 10.09 6.22
C PRO A 151 15.45 10.82 5.56
N THR A 152 15.78 10.44 4.34
CA THR A 152 16.84 11.09 3.56
C THR A 152 16.23 12.06 2.57
N TRP A 153 16.93 13.17 2.32
CA TRP A 153 16.54 14.09 1.27
C TRP A 153 16.62 13.41 -0.10
N ARG A 154 15.61 13.60 -0.95
CA ARG A 154 15.61 13.09 -2.32
C ARG A 154 15.28 14.20 -3.31
N ASP A 155 16.14 14.34 -4.31
CA ASP A 155 16.02 15.32 -5.40
C ASP A 155 14.98 14.85 -6.43
N ASN A 156 13.73 14.67 -6.02
CA ASN A 156 12.64 14.30 -6.92
C ASN A 156 11.89 15.56 -7.37
N TYR A 157 12.40 16.17 -8.44
CA TYR A 157 11.88 17.39 -9.09
C TYR A 157 10.39 17.36 -9.48
N PHE A 158 9.73 16.19 -9.41
CA PHE A 158 8.36 15.99 -9.89
C PHE A 158 7.34 15.61 -8.80
N GLN A 159 7.75 15.27 -7.58
CA GLN A 159 6.83 14.67 -6.57
C GLN A 159 6.65 15.47 -5.28
N GLY A 160 7.29 16.63 -5.10
CA GLY A 160 7.12 17.49 -3.92
C GLY A 160 7.57 16.89 -2.58
N ARG A 161 8.06 15.64 -2.57
CA ARG A 161 8.59 14.95 -1.39
C ARG A 161 10.07 15.28 -1.23
N ASN A 162 10.37 16.19 -0.31
CA ASN A 162 11.76 16.57 -0.05
C ASN A 162 12.49 15.56 0.84
N TYR A 163 11.77 14.77 1.66
CA TYR A 163 12.34 13.75 2.56
C TYR A 163 11.53 12.46 2.51
N SER A 164 12.20 11.31 2.46
CA SER A 164 11.55 10.01 2.48
C SER A 164 12.49 8.90 2.98
N ILE A 165 11.93 7.82 3.52
CA ILE A 165 12.66 6.60 3.85
C ILE A 165 13.01 5.86 2.56
N SER A 166 12.04 5.62 1.69
CA SER A 166 12.23 4.92 0.41
C SER A 166 11.46 5.62 -0.72
N GLU A 167 11.39 5.01 -1.90
CA GLU A 167 10.57 5.54 -3.00
C GLU A 167 9.07 5.45 -2.69
N GLU A 168 8.68 4.51 -1.82
CA GLU A 168 7.29 4.19 -1.49
C GLU A 168 6.90 4.69 -0.09
N MET A 169 7.88 4.90 0.79
CA MET A 169 7.64 5.23 2.20
C MET A 169 8.21 6.60 2.58
N GLU A 170 7.33 7.49 3.01
CA GLU A 170 7.71 8.83 3.50
C GLU A 170 8.24 8.77 4.93
N TYR A 171 7.52 8.09 5.83
CA TYR A 171 7.83 7.96 7.25
C TYR A 171 7.64 6.52 7.72
N LEU A 172 8.41 6.13 8.74
CA LEU A 172 8.28 4.88 9.46
C LEU A 172 7.98 5.17 10.94
N LEU A 173 6.99 4.48 11.50
CA LEU A 173 6.60 4.63 12.90
C LEU A 173 6.71 3.31 13.67
N TRP A 174 7.14 3.41 14.92
CA TRP A 174 7.00 2.35 15.90
C TRP A 174 5.78 2.67 16.76
N ILE A 175 4.75 1.82 16.66
CA ILE A 175 3.45 2.05 17.30
C ILE A 175 3.25 1.01 18.41
N PRO A 176 2.88 1.41 19.64
CA PRO A 176 2.46 0.48 20.68
C PRO A 176 1.28 -0.38 20.22
N ILE A 177 1.33 -1.69 20.49
CA ILE A 177 0.32 -2.64 19.99
C ILE A 177 -1.10 -2.33 20.46
N ASP A 178 -1.24 -1.71 21.63
CA ASP A 178 -2.49 -1.28 22.24
C ASP A 178 -3.09 -0.02 21.59
N GLN A 179 -2.33 0.67 20.73
CA GLN A 179 -2.77 1.87 20.00
C GLN A 179 -2.98 1.62 18.50
N ILE A 180 -2.73 0.40 18.02
CA ILE A 180 -2.64 0.12 16.58
C ILE A 180 -3.94 0.33 15.81
N ASP A 181 -5.06 0.22 16.50
CA ASP A 181 -6.42 0.46 16.00
C ASP A 181 -6.75 1.93 15.79
N GLN A 182 -5.83 2.84 16.13
CA GLN A 182 -5.87 4.25 15.77
C GLN A 182 -5.12 4.55 14.47
N TYR A 183 -4.25 3.64 14.01
CA TYR A 183 -3.34 3.89 12.88
C TYR A 183 -3.57 2.98 11.67
N LEU A 184 -4.07 1.76 11.91
CA LEU A 184 -4.32 0.77 10.87
C LEU A 184 -5.81 0.45 10.73
N PRO A 185 -6.28 0.14 9.52
CA PRO A 185 -7.62 -0.41 9.31
C PRO A 185 -7.80 -1.76 10.03
N GLN A 186 -9.03 -2.06 10.46
CA GLN A 186 -9.35 -3.21 11.31
C GLN A 186 -8.85 -4.56 10.75
N ASP A 187 -8.89 -4.76 9.43
CA ASP A 187 -8.40 -5.99 8.80
C ASP A 187 -6.90 -6.21 9.03
N LEU A 188 -6.11 -5.13 9.10
CA LEU A 188 -4.67 -5.17 9.42
C LEU A 188 -4.42 -5.24 10.93
N VAL A 189 -5.25 -4.61 11.76
CA VAL A 189 -5.20 -4.79 13.22
C VAL A 189 -5.35 -6.26 13.59
N ASN A 190 -6.25 -6.97 12.90
CA ASN A 190 -6.46 -8.40 13.10
C ASN A 190 -5.22 -9.23 12.74
N VAL A 191 -4.38 -8.79 11.79
CA VAL A 191 -3.08 -9.44 11.50
C VAL A 191 -2.20 -9.45 12.75
N LEU A 192 -2.21 -8.36 13.51
CA LEU A 192 -1.27 -8.10 14.60
C LEU A 192 -1.76 -8.58 15.97
N ARG A 193 -3.08 -8.75 16.15
CA ARG A 193 -3.68 -9.29 17.39
C ARG A 193 -3.71 -10.82 17.45
N VAL A 194 -3.33 -11.52 16.38
CA VAL A 194 -3.18 -12.99 16.34
C VAL A 194 -1.80 -13.44 16.84
N VAL A 195 -0.92 -12.47 17.10
CA VAL A 195 0.44 -12.58 17.64
C VAL A 195 0.38 -12.34 19.14
#